data_AF-A0A1B2HNG1-F1
#
_entry.id   AF-A0A1B2HNG1-F1
#
_cell.length_a   1.000
_cell.length_b   1.000
_cell.length_c   1.000
_cell.angle_alpha   90.00
_cell.angle_beta   90.00
_cell.angle_gamma   90.00
#
_symmetry.space_group_name_H-M   'P 1'
#
loop_
_entity.id
_entity.type
_entity.pdbx_description
1 polymer ?
#
loop_
_entity_poly.entity_id
_entity_poly.type
_entity_poly.pdbx_seq_one_letter_code
_entity_poly.pdbx_strand_id
1 'polypeptide(L)'
;MARRLLAGQAPAAQIRRTSAIDRPLLAVVDDAELRSEQLLALAEAVSARSAVHDAPTRLLVLGRSDGSWAQHLREHRDERVAGLFRPAGSAGTIVLQPAPPGISYPAAVDAFANAVGTRAVPSSAPRTTILEIHAHALTAALGRTGQDPLAVLHDHDMARAGGDAAALAIVGTLATLCIPASAEQADALVVRLPDFLGADPETVRGHVEAWSRLHPGPYPLNAVRPDTLGAHLVAATLADHPAIVTTMAVVFPDEWLVTALTVLGRALPAHPRLLGPVTALFHADPRKLERLVSVVLTRLDEPEPFARAIASEMGKLDWSIQDVMSLLQNMSTGDKAHDPLRGAAMEAMLKAWGGFTDQLRAHHGAPVTPPPEPLGRVLNNLTNLVQDFAVGVVDPKSGRIPTGQDGKPLLPPEALGMLRDMYFAHLREKRDEQDG
;
A
#
# COMPACT_ATOMS: atom_id res chain seq x y z
N MET A 1 -5.09 37.11 -15.86
CA MET A 1 -5.69 35.76 -15.84
C MET A 1 -5.44 35.18 -14.45
N ALA A 2 -6.41 35.27 -13.54
CA ALA A 2 -6.22 34.81 -12.16
C ALA A 2 -6.26 33.27 -12.13
N ARG A 3 -5.10 32.65 -11.94
CA ARG A 3 -4.94 31.20 -11.77
C ARG A 3 -5.48 30.88 -10.38
N ARG A 4 -6.76 30.48 -10.26
CA ARG A 4 -7.29 29.93 -9.00
C ARG A 4 -6.72 28.54 -8.85
N LEU A 5 -5.64 28.43 -8.09
CA LEU A 5 -5.12 27.15 -7.63
C LEU A 5 -6.02 26.70 -6.47
N LEU A 6 -6.86 25.69 -6.70
CA LEU A 6 -7.39 24.91 -5.59
C LEU A 6 -6.21 24.08 -5.10
N ALA A 7 -5.66 24.43 -3.92
CA ALA A 7 -4.53 23.73 -3.33
C ALA A 7 -4.86 22.24 -3.16
N GLY A 8 -3.85 21.37 -3.33
CA GLY A 8 -3.93 19.93 -3.63
C GLY A 8 -4.53 18.99 -2.57
N GLN A 9 -5.45 19.48 -1.74
CA GLN A 9 -6.06 18.77 -0.62
C GLN A 9 -7.55 19.18 -0.46
N ALA A 10 -8.19 19.69 -1.53
CA ALA A 10 -9.59 20.09 -1.47
C ALA A 10 -10.51 18.87 -1.17
N PRO A 11 -11.44 18.95 -0.20
CA PRO A 11 -12.38 17.87 0.07
C PRO A 11 -13.22 17.51 -1.18
N ALA A 12 -13.64 16.25 -1.30
CA ALA A 12 -14.50 15.76 -2.39
C ALA A 12 -15.73 16.66 -2.62
N ALA A 13 -16.37 17.14 -1.55
CA ALA A 13 -17.50 18.06 -1.63
C ALA A 13 -17.15 19.44 -2.23
N GLN A 14 -15.92 19.93 -2.03
CA GLN A 14 -15.44 21.17 -2.65
C GLN A 14 -15.04 20.92 -4.11
N ILE A 15 -14.44 19.77 -4.41
CA ILE A 15 -14.11 19.33 -5.76
C ILE A 15 -15.37 19.28 -6.64
N ARG A 16 -16.49 18.74 -6.14
CA ARG A 16 -17.76 18.69 -6.89
C ARG A 16 -18.26 20.07 -7.35
N ARG A 17 -17.94 21.14 -6.61
CA ARG A 17 -18.29 22.53 -6.97
C ARG A 17 -17.48 23.08 -8.15
N THR A 18 -16.39 22.41 -8.55
CA THR A 18 -15.60 22.81 -9.74
C THR A 18 -16.38 22.64 -11.04
N SER A 19 -17.47 21.84 -11.03
CA SER A 19 -18.39 21.72 -12.16
C SER A 19 -18.98 23.06 -12.59
N ALA A 20 -19.20 23.99 -11.65
CA ALA A 20 -19.79 25.30 -11.91
C ALA A 20 -18.81 26.36 -12.48
N ILE A 21 -17.52 26.03 -12.62
CA ILE A 21 -16.57 26.95 -13.24
C ILE A 21 -16.92 27.05 -14.75
N ASP A 22 -16.69 28.16 -15.40
CA ASP A 22 -17.13 28.41 -16.79
C ASP A 22 -15.95 28.81 -17.69
N ARG A 23 -14.75 28.31 -17.33
CA ARG A 23 -13.47 28.53 -18.01
C ARG A 23 -12.70 27.24 -18.20
N PRO A 24 -11.68 27.21 -19.09
CA PRO A 24 -10.79 26.05 -19.21
C PRO A 24 -10.23 25.60 -17.86
N LEU A 25 -10.30 24.30 -17.58
CA LEU A 25 -9.91 23.70 -16.30
C LEU A 25 -8.89 22.57 -16.52
N LEU A 26 -7.75 22.65 -15.84
CA LEU A 26 -6.82 21.53 -15.66
C LEU A 26 -6.91 21.08 -14.20
N ALA A 27 -7.38 19.86 -13.99
CA ALA A 27 -7.37 19.24 -12.68
C ALA A 27 -6.21 18.24 -12.61
N VAL A 28 -5.37 18.37 -11.58
CA VAL A 28 -4.19 17.51 -11.37
C VAL A 28 -4.39 16.77 -10.06
N VAL A 29 -4.29 15.45 -10.10
CA VAL A 29 -4.29 14.59 -8.91
C VAL A 29 -2.93 13.93 -8.80
N ASP A 30 -2.25 14.20 -7.70
CA ASP A 30 -0.97 13.58 -7.37
C ASP A 30 -1.15 12.48 -6.32
N ASP A 31 -0.30 11.46 -6.36
CA ASP A 31 -0.44 10.20 -5.61
C ASP A 31 -1.85 9.62 -5.71
N ALA A 32 -2.36 9.48 -6.94
CA ALA A 32 -3.76 9.15 -7.18
C ALA A 32 -4.19 7.81 -6.57
N GLU A 33 -3.27 6.87 -6.34
CA GLU A 33 -3.55 5.58 -5.67
C GLU A 33 -4.02 5.72 -4.22
N LEU A 34 -3.63 6.82 -3.58
CA LEU A 34 -3.99 7.14 -2.19
C LEU A 34 -5.24 8.01 -2.10
N ARG A 35 -5.81 8.42 -3.25
CA ARG A 35 -6.84 9.45 -3.35
C ARG A 35 -8.06 8.98 -4.15
N SER A 36 -8.43 7.70 -4.04
CA SER A 36 -9.51 7.10 -4.83
C SER A 36 -10.84 7.86 -4.73
N GLU A 37 -11.25 8.27 -3.52
CA GLU A 37 -12.50 9.04 -3.32
C GLU A 37 -12.43 10.44 -3.94
N GLN A 38 -11.31 11.13 -3.75
CA GLN A 38 -11.11 12.48 -4.31
C GLN A 38 -11.07 12.42 -5.84
N LEU A 39 -10.43 11.39 -6.39
CA LEU A 39 -10.36 11.15 -7.83
C LEU A 39 -11.74 10.81 -8.41
N LEU A 40 -12.54 9.98 -7.73
CA LEU A 40 -13.92 9.69 -8.14
C LEU A 40 -14.76 10.97 -8.13
N ALA A 41 -14.72 11.75 -7.05
CA ALA A 41 -15.46 13.00 -6.95
C ALA A 41 -15.03 14.01 -8.02
N LEU A 42 -13.75 14.02 -8.39
CA LEU A 42 -13.24 14.86 -9.47
C LEU A 42 -13.72 14.37 -10.84
N ALA A 43 -13.72 13.06 -11.08
CA ALA A 43 -14.23 12.48 -12.30
C ALA A 43 -15.72 12.78 -12.49
N GLU A 44 -16.53 12.62 -11.43
CA GLU A 44 -17.94 13.02 -11.42
C GLU A 44 -18.10 14.51 -11.79
N ALA A 45 -17.30 15.39 -11.19
CA ALA A 45 -17.34 16.82 -11.43
C ALA A 45 -16.95 17.19 -12.88
N VAL A 46 -15.90 16.55 -13.41
CA VAL A 46 -15.41 16.76 -14.77
C VAL A 46 -16.43 16.25 -15.80
N SER A 47 -17.05 15.09 -15.56
CA SER A 47 -18.07 14.51 -16.46
C SER A 47 -19.39 15.28 -16.42
N ALA A 48 -19.78 15.82 -15.26
CA ALA A 48 -20.95 16.70 -15.17
C ALA A 48 -20.71 18.03 -15.92
N ARG A 49 -19.51 18.57 -15.79
CA ARG A 49 -19.10 19.83 -16.44
C ARG A 49 -19.08 19.71 -17.96
N SER A 50 -18.51 18.65 -18.51
CA SER A 50 -18.45 18.44 -19.96
C SER A 50 -19.82 18.29 -20.62
N ALA A 51 -20.84 17.90 -19.84
CA ALA A 51 -22.22 17.83 -20.32
C ALA A 51 -22.94 19.20 -20.39
N VAL A 52 -22.47 20.20 -19.62
CA VAL A 52 -23.16 21.49 -19.45
C VAL A 52 -22.40 22.64 -20.10
N HIS A 53 -21.07 22.56 -20.14
CA HIS A 53 -20.21 23.65 -20.57
C HIS A 53 -19.35 23.24 -21.77
N ASP A 54 -19.24 24.14 -22.75
CA ASP A 54 -18.39 23.98 -23.93
C ASP A 54 -16.90 24.29 -23.63
N ALA A 55 -16.55 24.54 -22.36
CA ALA A 55 -15.21 24.88 -21.93
C ALA A 55 -14.33 23.62 -21.74
N PRO A 56 -13.11 23.59 -22.30
CA PRO A 56 -12.27 22.41 -22.27
C PRO A 56 -11.83 22.07 -20.84
N THR A 57 -11.96 20.79 -20.49
CA THR A 57 -11.50 20.25 -19.20
C THR A 57 -10.47 19.15 -19.46
N ARG A 58 -9.41 19.13 -18.66
CA ARG A 58 -8.36 18.11 -18.71
C ARG A 58 -8.13 17.58 -17.29
N LEU A 59 -8.05 16.26 -17.18
CA LEU A 59 -7.72 15.55 -15.97
C LEU A 59 -6.33 14.93 -16.15
N LEU A 60 -5.38 15.36 -15.32
CA LEU A 60 -4.05 14.77 -15.23
C LEU A 60 -3.96 13.98 -13.94
N VAL A 61 -3.72 12.68 -14.06
CA VAL A 61 -3.64 11.74 -12.95
C VAL A 61 -2.20 11.26 -12.87
N LEU A 62 -1.54 11.53 -11.76
CA LEU A 62 -0.18 11.11 -11.48
C LEU A 62 -0.23 9.97 -10.47
N GLY A 63 0.37 8.85 -10.84
CA GLY A 63 0.55 7.68 -10.00
C GLY A 63 1.99 7.21 -10.10
N ARG A 64 2.42 6.45 -9.10
CA ARG A 64 3.73 5.78 -9.06
C ARG A 64 3.65 4.36 -9.62
N SER A 65 2.46 3.76 -9.57
CA SER A 65 2.18 2.40 -10.03
C SER A 65 1.67 2.37 -11.47
N ASP A 66 1.46 1.15 -11.99
CA ASP A 66 1.06 0.88 -13.37
C ASP A 66 -0.39 1.30 -13.73
N GLY A 67 -1.16 1.79 -12.75
CA GLY A 67 -2.55 2.19 -12.96
C GLY A 67 -3.57 1.07 -12.76
N SER A 68 -3.17 -0.10 -12.24
CA SER A 68 -4.09 -1.21 -11.92
C SER A 68 -5.17 -0.81 -10.91
N TRP A 69 -4.80 -0.02 -9.89
CA TRP A 69 -5.70 0.58 -8.90
C TRP A 69 -6.87 1.37 -9.51
N ALA A 70 -6.77 1.88 -10.74
CA ALA A 70 -7.83 2.64 -11.41
C ALA A 70 -8.90 1.74 -12.07
N GLN A 71 -8.80 0.40 -11.98
CA GLN A 71 -9.73 -0.52 -12.61
C GLN A 71 -11.19 -0.25 -12.24
N HIS A 72 -11.47 0.00 -10.95
CA HIS A 72 -12.81 0.31 -10.48
C HIS A 72 -13.40 1.60 -11.10
N LEU A 73 -12.55 2.55 -11.53
CA LEU A 73 -12.99 3.76 -12.24
C LEU A 73 -13.25 3.48 -13.71
N ARG A 74 -12.50 2.56 -14.34
CA ARG A 74 -12.72 2.13 -15.73
C ARG A 74 -14.00 1.32 -15.90
N GLU A 75 -14.36 0.56 -14.87
CA GLU A 75 -15.55 -0.30 -14.80
C GLU A 75 -16.73 0.40 -14.08
N HIS A 76 -16.63 1.71 -13.86
CA HIS A 76 -17.65 2.46 -13.13
C HIS A 76 -19.00 2.45 -13.87
N ARG A 77 -20.09 2.33 -13.12
CA ARG A 77 -21.48 2.28 -13.65
C ARG A 77 -21.89 3.48 -14.50
N ASP A 78 -21.35 4.67 -14.19
CA ASP A 78 -21.55 5.86 -15.03
C ASP A 78 -20.55 5.82 -16.19
N GLU A 79 -21.08 5.57 -17.39
CA GLU A 79 -20.35 5.49 -18.65
C GLU A 79 -19.46 6.72 -18.92
N ARG A 80 -19.88 7.89 -18.46
CA ARG A 80 -19.10 9.13 -18.63
C ARG A 80 -17.90 9.17 -17.72
N VAL A 81 -17.98 8.57 -16.53
CA VAL A 81 -16.84 8.42 -15.61
C VAL A 81 -15.92 7.34 -16.16
N ALA A 82 -16.44 6.17 -16.51
CA ALA A 82 -15.68 5.09 -17.12
C ALA A 82 -14.90 5.53 -18.37
N GLY A 83 -15.55 6.29 -19.25
CA GLY A 83 -14.96 6.85 -20.46
C GLY A 83 -13.76 7.75 -20.23
N LEU A 84 -13.65 8.43 -19.08
CA LEU A 84 -12.46 9.25 -18.74
C LEU A 84 -11.21 8.39 -18.50
N PHE A 85 -11.38 7.17 -17.97
CA PHE A 85 -10.26 6.33 -17.53
C PHE A 85 -9.94 5.17 -18.48
N ARG A 86 -10.83 4.80 -19.40
CA ARG A 86 -10.53 3.79 -20.43
C ARG A 86 -9.28 4.06 -21.25
N PRO A 87 -8.99 5.31 -21.68
CA PRO A 87 -7.75 5.60 -22.41
C PRO A 87 -6.49 5.40 -21.55
N ALA A 88 -6.61 5.47 -20.22
CA ALA A 88 -5.51 5.33 -19.27
C ALA A 88 -5.09 3.85 -19.00
N GLY A 89 -5.25 2.98 -20.01
CA GLY A 89 -4.57 1.68 -20.03
C GLY A 89 -3.10 1.81 -20.42
N SER A 90 -2.38 0.70 -20.53
CA SER A 90 -0.94 0.66 -20.85
C SER A 90 -0.52 1.43 -22.10
N ALA A 91 -1.44 1.68 -23.04
CA ALA A 91 -1.20 2.47 -24.25
C ALA A 91 -1.32 4.01 -24.06
N GLY A 92 -1.93 4.48 -22.97
CA GLY A 92 -2.16 5.91 -22.69
C GLY A 92 -1.36 6.48 -21.52
N THR A 93 -0.61 5.65 -20.79
CA THR A 93 0.24 6.09 -19.67
C THR A 93 1.53 6.71 -20.19
N ILE A 94 1.82 7.93 -19.75
CA ILE A 94 3.10 8.61 -20.03
C ILE A 94 4.01 8.40 -18.82
N VAL A 95 5.12 7.68 -19.02
CA VAL A 95 6.15 7.54 -17.99
C VAL A 95 6.96 8.84 -17.94
N LEU A 96 6.86 9.56 -16.82
CA LEU A 96 7.66 10.75 -16.58
C LEU A 96 9.13 10.35 -16.45
N GLN A 97 9.98 10.95 -17.28
CA GLN A 97 11.41 10.72 -17.23
C GLN A 97 12.01 11.39 -15.98
N PRO A 98 13.15 10.88 -15.46
CA PRO A 98 13.89 11.54 -14.41
C PRO A 98 14.30 12.97 -14.78
N ALA A 99 14.81 13.69 -13.79
CA ALA A 99 15.38 15.02 -13.94
C ALA A 99 16.22 15.16 -15.21
N PRO A 100 16.01 16.19 -16.05
CA PRO A 100 16.90 16.44 -17.17
C PRO A 100 18.33 16.72 -16.65
N PRO A 101 19.36 16.26 -17.36
CA PRO A 101 20.74 16.54 -17.01
C PRO A 101 20.96 18.06 -17.00
N GLY A 102 21.56 18.60 -15.93
CA GLY A 102 21.87 20.03 -15.82
C GLY A 102 21.31 20.75 -14.58
N ILE A 103 20.65 20.07 -13.63
CA ILE A 103 20.32 20.68 -12.34
C ILE A 103 21.62 20.97 -11.57
N SER A 104 21.94 22.25 -11.45
CA SER A 104 23.13 22.72 -10.77
C SER A 104 22.87 22.78 -9.26
N TYR A 105 23.45 21.85 -8.51
CA TYR A 105 23.47 21.89 -7.05
C TYR A 105 23.96 23.25 -6.50
N PRO A 106 25.04 23.87 -7.02
CA PRO A 106 25.41 25.23 -6.64
C PRO A 106 24.29 26.25 -6.82
N ALA A 107 23.55 26.20 -7.94
CA ALA A 107 22.44 27.11 -8.18
C ALA A 107 21.28 26.89 -7.19
N ALA A 108 21.04 25.64 -6.79
CA ALA A 108 20.07 25.33 -5.74
C ALA A 108 20.50 25.86 -4.37
N VAL A 109 21.79 25.71 -4.00
CA VAL A 109 22.34 26.24 -2.74
C VAL A 109 22.19 27.75 -2.71
N ASP A 110 22.57 28.45 -3.78
CA ASP A 110 22.44 29.91 -3.88
C ASP A 110 20.98 30.35 -3.78
N ALA A 111 20.07 29.65 -4.46
CA ALA A 111 18.64 29.95 -4.39
C ALA A 111 18.07 29.78 -2.97
N PHE A 112 18.40 28.68 -2.29
CA PHE A 112 17.96 28.46 -0.92
C PHE A 112 18.59 29.46 0.06
N ALA A 113 19.90 29.70 -0.01
CA ALA A 113 20.60 30.66 0.84
C ALA A 113 19.98 32.07 0.73
N ASN A 114 19.69 32.52 -0.50
CA ASN A 114 18.98 33.77 -0.72
C ASN A 114 17.57 33.78 -0.11
N ALA A 115 16.83 32.67 -0.22
CA ALA A 115 15.48 32.57 0.32
C ALA A 115 15.45 32.54 1.86
N VAL A 116 16.42 31.90 2.51
CA VAL A 116 16.51 31.83 3.99
C VAL A 116 17.32 32.98 4.60
N GLY A 117 17.95 33.83 3.78
CA GLY A 117 18.75 34.97 4.23
C GLY A 117 20.13 34.57 4.79
N THR A 118 20.70 33.47 4.33
CA THR A 118 22.04 33.00 4.71
C THR A 118 23.04 33.15 3.56
N ARG A 119 24.32 32.89 3.83
CA ARG A 119 25.38 32.88 2.81
C ARG A 119 25.61 31.45 2.33
N ALA A 120 25.58 31.25 1.02
CA ALA A 120 25.92 29.96 0.40
C ALA A 120 27.35 29.52 0.78
N VAL A 121 27.47 28.29 1.26
CA VAL A 121 28.76 27.63 1.47
C VAL A 121 28.97 26.66 0.30
N PRO A 122 30.09 26.77 -0.45
CA PRO A 122 30.39 25.86 -1.55
C PRO A 122 30.44 24.42 -1.05
N SER A 123 29.70 23.54 -1.73
CA SER A 123 29.65 22.11 -1.43
C SER A 123 29.58 21.33 -2.74
N SER A 124 30.05 20.07 -2.75
CA SER A 124 30.00 19.21 -3.92
C SER A 124 28.67 18.46 -4.01
N ALA A 125 28.15 18.32 -5.22
CA ALA A 125 26.85 17.69 -5.47
C ALA A 125 26.91 16.17 -5.22
N PRO A 126 25.99 15.59 -4.45
CA PRO A 126 25.76 14.16 -4.46
C PRO A 126 25.02 13.77 -5.76
N ARG A 127 25.31 12.57 -6.29
CA ARG A 127 24.62 12.02 -7.48
C ARG A 127 23.32 11.36 -7.05
N THR A 128 22.28 12.16 -6.87
CA THR A 128 21.02 11.73 -6.26
C THR A 128 19.82 12.30 -7.03
N THR A 129 18.60 12.04 -6.54
CA THR A 129 17.37 12.61 -7.12
C THR A 129 17.33 14.14 -7.00
N ILE A 130 16.48 14.83 -7.79
CA ILE A 130 16.29 16.30 -7.66
C ILE A 130 15.97 16.69 -6.21
N LEU A 131 15.11 15.90 -5.58
CA LEU A 131 14.65 16.18 -4.24
C LEU A 131 15.80 16.08 -3.23
N GLU A 132 16.64 15.06 -3.34
CA GLU A 132 17.83 14.93 -2.51
C GLU A 132 18.85 16.05 -2.81
N ILE A 133 19.03 16.44 -4.08
CA ILE A 133 19.85 17.60 -4.45
C ILE A 133 19.33 18.86 -3.74
N HIS A 134 18.02 19.10 -3.75
CA HIS A 134 17.41 20.23 -3.05
C HIS A 134 17.51 20.11 -1.53
N ALA A 135 17.36 18.91 -0.96
CA ALA A 135 17.51 18.68 0.47
C ALA A 135 18.95 18.93 0.93
N HIS A 136 19.95 18.44 0.19
CA HIS A 136 21.35 18.76 0.42
C HIS A 136 21.62 20.26 0.28
N ALA A 137 21.03 20.91 -0.72
CA ALA A 137 21.24 22.34 -0.94
C ALA A 137 20.65 23.18 0.20
N LEU A 138 19.47 22.81 0.69
CA LEU A 138 18.82 23.46 1.82
C LEU A 138 19.58 23.23 3.13
N THR A 139 20.03 22.01 3.41
CA THR A 139 20.85 21.72 4.59
C THR A 139 22.16 22.50 4.58
N ALA A 140 22.83 22.60 3.42
CA ALA A 140 24.01 23.44 3.23
C ALA A 140 23.70 24.93 3.48
N ALA A 141 22.59 25.44 2.95
CA ALA A 141 22.15 26.82 3.19
C ALA A 141 21.84 27.11 4.67
N LEU A 142 21.36 26.11 5.41
CA LEU A 142 21.12 26.19 6.86
C LEU A 142 22.39 25.98 7.71
N GLY A 143 23.54 25.72 7.09
CA GLY A 143 24.79 25.43 7.78
C GLY A 143 24.76 24.11 8.55
N ARG A 144 23.92 23.17 8.12
CA ARG A 144 23.76 21.84 8.74
C ARG A 144 24.47 20.78 7.90
N THR A 145 25.01 19.76 8.57
CA THR A 145 25.69 18.65 7.92
C THR A 145 25.13 17.33 8.45
N GLY A 146 25.07 16.34 7.57
CA GLY A 146 24.64 14.98 7.88
C GLY A 146 24.72 14.11 6.64
N GLN A 147 24.78 12.80 6.85
CA GLN A 147 24.82 11.85 5.73
C GLN A 147 23.45 11.72 5.05
N ASP A 148 22.37 11.84 5.80
CA ASP A 148 21.00 11.87 5.29
C ASP A 148 20.45 13.32 5.38
N PRO A 149 20.29 14.03 4.26
CA PRO A 149 19.82 15.41 4.28
C PRO A 149 18.35 15.52 4.73
N LEU A 150 17.52 14.49 4.52
CA LEU A 150 16.12 14.52 4.94
C LEU A 150 16.01 14.34 6.45
N ALA A 151 16.84 13.49 7.06
CA ALA A 151 16.95 13.37 8.51
C ALA A 151 17.35 14.72 9.15
N VAL A 152 18.33 15.40 8.58
CA VAL A 152 18.79 16.70 9.08
C VAL A 152 17.69 17.77 9.00
N LEU A 153 16.92 17.80 7.91
CA LEU A 153 15.78 18.71 7.78
C LEU A 153 14.67 18.37 8.77
N HIS A 154 14.40 17.09 8.99
CA HIS A 154 13.44 16.65 9.99
C HIS A 154 13.84 17.11 11.40
N ASP A 155 15.08 16.85 11.81
CA ASP A 155 15.59 17.29 13.12
C ASP A 155 15.51 18.82 13.26
N HIS A 156 15.76 19.56 12.17
CA HIS A 156 15.62 21.01 12.15
C HIS A 156 14.18 21.45 12.39
N ASP A 157 13.20 20.85 11.70
CA ASP A 157 11.78 21.16 11.85
C ASP A 157 11.28 20.85 13.26
N MET A 158 11.67 19.69 13.80
CA MET A 158 11.32 19.29 15.17
C MET A 158 11.90 20.23 16.22
N ALA A 159 13.15 20.68 16.04
CA ALA A 159 13.76 21.67 16.93
C ALA A 159 13.06 23.04 16.86
N ARG A 160 12.52 23.43 15.70
CA ARG A 160 11.76 24.69 15.54
C ARG A 160 10.39 24.67 16.19
N ALA A 161 9.76 23.50 16.26
CA ALA A 161 8.42 23.34 16.81
C ALA A 161 8.35 23.78 18.29
N GLY A 162 9.42 23.51 19.03
CA GLY A 162 9.42 23.57 20.48
C GLY A 162 8.52 22.50 21.11
N GLY A 163 8.79 22.14 22.37
CA GLY A 163 7.98 21.14 23.10
C GLY A 163 8.50 19.71 22.95
N ASP A 164 7.60 18.74 23.15
CA ASP A 164 7.92 17.31 23.13
C ASP A 164 8.09 16.81 21.69
N ALA A 165 9.35 16.62 21.29
CA ALA A 165 9.70 16.13 19.96
C ALA A 165 9.19 14.70 19.68
N ALA A 166 9.14 13.83 20.70
CA ALA A 166 8.66 12.46 20.50
C ALA A 166 7.16 12.47 20.20
N ALA A 167 6.38 13.23 20.98
CA ALA A 167 4.94 13.37 20.74
C ALA A 167 4.63 13.95 19.35
N LEU A 168 5.37 14.99 18.94
CA LEU A 168 5.21 15.58 17.60
C LEU A 168 5.59 14.61 16.47
N ALA A 169 6.62 13.78 16.66
CA ALA A 169 7.02 12.78 15.68
C ALA A 169 5.93 11.70 15.52
N ILE A 170 5.27 11.31 16.61
CA ILE A 170 4.11 10.40 16.58
C ILE A 170 2.94 11.03 15.83
N VAL A 171 2.58 12.29 16.15
CA VAL A 171 1.51 13.02 15.45
C VAL A 171 1.79 13.08 13.95
N GLY A 172 3.02 13.44 13.57
CA GLY A 172 3.43 13.52 12.17
C GLY A 172 3.44 12.18 11.44
N THR A 173 3.86 11.12 12.14
CA THR A 173 3.83 9.75 11.63
C THR A 173 2.39 9.33 11.34
N LEU A 174 1.46 9.54 12.28
CA LEU A 174 0.06 9.18 12.08
C LEU A 174 -0.62 10.01 11.00
N ALA A 175 -0.34 11.33 10.94
CA ALA A 175 -0.83 12.18 9.86
C ALA A 175 -0.31 11.73 8.48
N THR A 176 0.93 11.25 8.41
CA THR A 176 1.55 10.75 7.17
C THR A 176 1.04 9.35 6.79
N LEU A 177 0.79 8.47 7.75
CA LEU A 177 0.25 7.13 7.51
C LEU A 177 -1.23 7.18 7.10
N CYS A 178 -2.02 8.10 7.67
CA CYS A 178 -3.46 8.17 7.41
C CYS A 178 -3.81 9.09 6.22
N ILE A 179 -2.98 10.10 5.94
CA ILE A 179 -3.19 11.13 4.91
C ILE A 179 -4.63 11.65 4.91
N PRO A 180 -5.07 12.36 5.97
CA PRO A 180 -6.46 12.84 6.05
C PRO A 180 -6.86 13.63 4.80
N ALA A 181 -7.92 13.19 4.13
CA ALA A 181 -8.41 13.75 2.88
C ALA A 181 -9.53 14.79 3.08
N SER A 182 -10.00 14.95 4.32
CA SER A 182 -11.12 15.80 4.74
C SER A 182 -10.94 16.31 6.17
N ALA A 183 -11.71 17.34 6.54
CA ALA A 183 -11.74 17.85 7.90
C ALA A 183 -12.29 16.79 8.86
N GLU A 184 -13.31 16.04 8.43
CA GLU A 184 -13.89 14.96 9.22
C GLU A 184 -12.86 13.85 9.53
N GLN A 185 -12.04 13.46 8.56
CA GLN A 185 -10.97 12.49 8.78
C GLN A 185 -9.86 13.05 9.68
N ALA A 186 -9.51 14.33 9.52
CA ALA A 186 -8.52 14.98 10.38
C ALA A 186 -9.01 15.04 11.84
N ASP A 187 -10.25 15.45 12.07
CA ASP A 187 -10.87 15.49 13.40
C ASP A 187 -10.99 14.09 14.01
N ALA A 188 -11.39 13.10 13.19
CA ALA A 188 -11.44 11.70 13.61
C ALA A 188 -10.05 11.19 14.03
N LEU A 189 -8.96 11.66 13.38
CA LEU A 189 -7.60 11.29 13.75
C LEU A 189 -7.20 11.99 15.06
N VAL A 190 -7.52 13.28 15.22
CA VAL A 190 -7.27 14.02 16.47
C VAL A 190 -7.90 13.33 17.67
N VAL A 191 -9.14 12.84 17.53
CA VAL A 191 -9.85 12.12 18.61
C VAL A 191 -9.13 10.84 19.06
N ARG A 192 -8.35 10.20 18.17
CA ARG A 192 -7.62 8.96 18.44
C ARG A 192 -6.20 9.18 18.95
N LEU A 193 -5.61 10.37 18.75
CA LEU A 193 -4.25 10.67 19.20
C LEU A 193 -3.98 10.40 20.70
N PRO A 194 -4.94 10.62 21.64
CA PRO A 194 -4.74 10.24 23.04
C PRO A 194 -4.33 8.78 23.25
N ASP A 195 -4.87 7.85 22.45
CA ASP A 195 -4.55 6.41 22.55
C ASP A 195 -3.10 6.09 22.15
N PHE A 196 -2.51 6.92 21.28
CA PHE A 196 -1.13 6.77 20.81
C PHE A 196 -0.13 7.50 21.70
N LEU A 197 -0.53 8.65 22.25
CA LEU A 197 0.34 9.51 23.04
C LEU A 197 0.29 9.18 24.54
N GLY A 198 -0.76 8.47 25.00
CA GLY A 198 -1.00 8.25 26.43
C GLY A 198 -1.21 9.56 27.20
N ALA A 199 -1.69 10.60 26.51
CA ALA A 199 -1.82 11.96 27.01
C ALA A 199 -3.29 12.41 27.01
N ASP A 200 -3.61 13.38 27.86
CA ASP A 200 -4.96 13.94 27.92
C ASP A 200 -5.28 14.78 26.65
N PRO A 201 -6.57 14.98 26.32
CA PRO A 201 -6.97 15.69 25.11
C PRO A 201 -6.49 17.16 25.01
N GLU A 202 -6.19 17.83 26.12
CA GLU A 202 -5.70 19.20 26.12
C GLU A 202 -4.23 19.26 25.69
N THR A 203 -3.40 18.38 26.27
CA THR A 203 -2.00 18.18 25.86
C THR A 203 -1.91 17.80 24.37
N VAL A 204 -2.76 16.86 23.93
CA VAL A 204 -2.83 16.46 22.51
C VAL A 204 -3.17 17.65 21.60
N ARG A 205 -4.11 18.51 21.99
CA ARG A 205 -4.45 19.71 21.20
C ARG A 205 -3.26 20.64 21.05
N GLY A 206 -2.45 20.81 22.09
CA GLY A 206 -1.20 21.56 22.02
C GLY A 206 -0.22 21.01 20.98
N HIS A 207 -0.09 19.68 20.90
CA HIS A 207 0.74 19.02 19.88
C HIS A 207 0.17 19.18 18.47
N VAL A 208 -1.15 19.07 18.29
CA VAL A 208 -1.81 19.29 17.00
C VAL A 208 -1.62 20.74 16.51
N GLU A 209 -1.76 21.72 17.41
CA GLU A 209 -1.51 23.12 17.09
C GLU A 209 -0.04 23.37 16.71
N ALA A 210 0.91 22.79 17.45
CA ALA A 210 2.32 22.86 17.10
C ALA A 210 2.61 22.20 15.74
N TRP A 211 2.01 21.04 15.46
CA TRP A 211 2.14 20.34 14.18
C TRP A 211 1.61 21.18 13.00
N SER A 212 0.40 21.75 13.14
CA SER A 212 -0.21 22.58 12.09
C SER A 212 0.61 23.83 11.74
N ARG A 213 1.42 24.34 12.67
CA ARG A 213 2.37 25.45 12.41
C ARG A 213 3.59 24.99 11.60
N LEU A 214 4.07 23.77 11.82
CA LEU A 214 5.20 23.20 11.07
C LEU A 214 4.80 22.77 9.67
N HIS A 215 3.64 22.10 9.56
CA HIS A 215 3.12 21.55 8.32
C HIS A 215 1.77 22.19 7.99
N PRO A 216 1.78 23.45 7.53
CA PRO A 216 0.56 24.18 7.21
C PRO A 216 -0.18 23.53 6.04
N GLY A 217 -1.50 23.54 6.12
CA GLY A 217 -2.38 22.95 5.12
C GLY A 217 -3.85 23.21 5.46
N PRO A 218 -4.79 22.61 4.72
CA PRO A 218 -6.22 22.85 4.93
C PRO A 218 -6.77 22.21 6.20
N TYR A 219 -6.04 21.26 6.81
CA TYR A 219 -6.48 20.53 7.99
C TYR A 219 -5.51 20.74 9.16
N PRO A 220 -5.94 20.51 10.41
CA PRO A 220 -5.04 20.58 11.57
C PRO A 220 -3.93 19.51 11.54
N LEU A 221 -4.20 18.37 10.89
CA LEU A 221 -3.24 17.28 10.71
C LEU A 221 -2.99 17.04 9.22
N ASN A 222 -1.91 17.62 8.71
CA ASN A 222 -1.45 17.36 7.34
C ASN A 222 -0.30 16.36 7.37
N ALA A 223 -0.30 15.44 6.40
CA ALA A 223 0.85 14.57 6.14
C ALA A 223 2.10 15.40 5.83
N VAL A 224 3.27 14.89 6.25
CA VAL A 224 4.54 15.52 5.93
C VAL A 224 4.75 15.50 4.42
N ARG A 225 5.20 16.65 3.89
CA ARG A 225 5.59 16.78 2.49
C ARG A 225 7.02 17.32 2.42
N PRO A 226 7.83 16.85 1.44
CA PRO A 226 7.50 15.84 0.45
C PRO A 226 7.43 14.42 1.04
N ASP A 227 6.85 13.47 0.31
CA ASP A 227 6.57 12.11 0.83
C ASP A 227 7.81 11.37 1.31
N THR A 228 8.96 11.60 0.70
CA THR A 228 10.21 10.97 1.13
C THR A 228 10.65 11.46 2.52
N LEU A 229 10.39 12.72 2.85
CA LEU A 229 10.60 13.25 4.20
C LEU A 229 9.62 12.60 5.19
N GLY A 230 8.36 12.45 4.79
CA GLY A 230 7.35 11.74 5.58
C GLY A 230 7.70 10.27 5.80
N ALA A 231 8.17 9.57 4.77
CA ALA A 231 8.63 8.19 4.85
C ALA A 231 9.83 8.04 5.81
N HIS A 232 10.77 9.00 5.78
CA HIS A 232 11.88 9.02 6.72
C HIS A 232 11.38 9.19 8.16
N LEU A 233 10.49 10.15 8.42
CA LEU A 233 9.88 10.37 9.73
C LEU A 233 9.18 9.09 10.22
N VAL A 234 8.29 8.51 9.41
CA VAL A 234 7.57 7.27 9.76
C VAL A 234 8.56 6.16 10.11
N ALA A 235 9.62 5.98 9.31
CA ALA A 235 10.61 4.96 9.55
C ALA A 235 11.44 5.17 10.81
N ALA A 236 11.75 6.42 11.17
CA ALA A 236 12.44 6.75 12.41
C ALA A 236 11.52 6.53 13.61
N THR A 237 10.32 7.13 13.60
CA THR A 237 9.37 7.05 14.71
C THR A 237 8.91 5.63 14.99
N LEU A 238 8.62 4.81 13.97
CA LEU A 238 8.19 3.42 14.20
C LEU A 238 9.34 2.52 14.68
N ALA A 239 10.59 2.87 14.40
CA ALA A 239 11.74 2.17 14.97
C ALA A 239 11.88 2.46 16.47
N ASP A 240 11.66 3.71 16.88
CA ASP A 240 11.76 4.14 18.27
C ASP A 240 10.50 3.80 19.10
N HIS A 241 9.34 3.76 18.45
CA HIS A 241 8.02 3.56 19.08
C HIS A 241 7.21 2.43 18.41
N PRO A 242 7.67 1.17 18.46
CA PRO A 242 7.03 0.05 17.78
C PRO A 242 5.61 -0.26 18.30
N ALA A 243 5.25 0.16 19.52
CA ALA A 243 3.89 -0.04 20.04
C ALA A 243 2.79 0.68 19.23
N ILE A 244 3.17 1.69 18.44
CA ILE A 244 2.23 2.43 17.58
C ILE A 244 1.51 1.49 16.61
N VAL A 245 2.23 0.55 15.98
CA VAL A 245 1.61 -0.33 14.97
C VAL A 245 0.58 -1.28 15.58
N THR A 246 0.81 -1.74 16.81
CA THR A 246 -0.18 -2.58 17.52
C THR A 246 -1.43 -1.79 17.88
N THR A 247 -1.29 -0.52 18.28
CA THR A 247 -2.42 0.38 18.55
C THR A 247 -3.19 0.68 17.26
N MET A 248 -2.50 0.89 16.14
CA MET A 248 -3.14 1.12 14.84
C MET A 248 -4.06 -0.04 14.45
N ALA A 249 -3.61 -1.29 14.59
CA ALA A 249 -4.42 -2.47 14.23
C ALA A 249 -5.79 -2.49 14.92
N VAL A 250 -5.83 -2.06 16.18
CA VAL A 250 -7.02 -2.03 17.05
C VAL A 250 -7.89 -0.81 16.77
N VAL A 251 -7.29 0.37 16.68
CA VAL A 251 -8.01 1.65 16.69
C VAL A 251 -8.44 2.10 15.29
N PHE A 252 -7.73 1.68 14.24
CA PHE A 252 -7.95 2.18 12.89
C PHE A 252 -8.98 1.35 12.10
N PRO A 253 -9.87 2.04 11.37
CA PRO A 253 -10.72 1.39 10.37
C PRO A 253 -9.88 0.88 9.19
N ASP A 254 -10.45 -0.07 8.44
CA ASP A 254 -9.78 -0.74 7.32
C ASP A 254 -9.25 0.26 6.28
N GLU A 255 -10.00 1.31 5.99
CA GLU A 255 -9.58 2.38 5.05
C GLU A 255 -8.25 3.02 5.45
N TRP A 256 -8.04 3.32 6.73
CA TRP A 256 -6.81 3.94 7.22
C TRP A 256 -5.67 2.94 7.27
N LEU A 257 -5.97 1.67 7.57
CA LEU A 257 -4.98 0.61 7.51
C LEU A 257 -4.49 0.36 6.08
N VAL A 258 -5.36 0.41 5.07
CA VAL A 258 -4.93 0.31 3.67
C VAL A 258 -4.00 1.48 3.31
N THR A 259 -4.35 2.72 3.68
CA THR A 259 -3.48 3.88 3.42
C THR A 259 -2.14 3.74 4.14
N ALA A 260 -2.16 3.39 5.42
CA ALA A 260 -0.95 3.21 6.21
C ALA A 260 -0.05 2.10 5.66
N LEU A 261 -0.61 0.93 5.32
CA LEU A 261 0.13 -0.16 4.69
C LEU A 261 0.68 0.24 3.32
N THR A 262 -0.04 1.04 2.54
CA THR A 262 0.45 1.55 1.25
C THR A 262 1.65 2.50 1.46
N VAL A 263 1.58 3.40 2.44
CA VAL A 263 2.69 4.30 2.80
C VAL A 263 3.89 3.49 3.30
N LEU A 264 3.68 2.51 4.18
CA LEU A 264 4.73 1.63 4.69
C LEU A 264 5.36 0.78 3.58
N GLY A 265 4.53 0.20 2.70
CA GLY A 265 4.99 -0.60 1.56
C GLY A 265 5.84 0.21 0.58
N ARG A 266 5.44 1.46 0.29
CA ARG A 266 6.23 2.39 -0.54
C ARG A 266 7.54 2.81 0.12
N ALA A 267 7.55 2.96 1.44
CA ALA A 267 8.74 3.37 2.18
C ALA A 267 9.72 2.21 2.43
N LEU A 268 9.25 0.97 2.43
CA LEU A 268 10.03 -0.22 2.79
C LEU A 268 11.32 -0.43 1.97
N PRO A 269 11.33 -0.26 0.63
CA PRO A 269 12.55 -0.42 -0.17
C PRO A 269 13.67 0.55 0.25
N ALA A 270 13.32 1.80 0.57
CA ALA A 270 14.27 2.83 1.01
C ALA A 270 14.60 2.73 2.51
N HIS A 271 13.72 2.11 3.31
CA HIS A 271 13.86 2.01 4.76
C HIS A 271 13.61 0.56 5.25
N PRO A 272 14.59 -0.36 5.10
CA PRO A 272 14.45 -1.76 5.53
C PRO A 272 14.10 -1.95 7.02
N ARG A 273 14.40 -0.96 7.86
CA ARG A 273 13.98 -0.93 9.28
C ARG A 273 12.46 -1.00 9.49
N LEU A 274 11.68 -0.67 8.47
CA LEU A 274 10.22 -0.79 8.48
C LEU A 274 9.72 -2.23 8.42
N LEU A 275 10.58 -3.20 8.14
CA LEU A 275 10.18 -4.62 8.09
C LEU A 275 9.54 -5.07 9.41
N GLY A 276 10.14 -4.72 10.55
CA GLY A 276 9.60 -5.07 11.88
C GLY A 276 8.21 -4.46 12.13
N PRO A 277 8.02 -3.14 11.94
CA PRO A 277 6.70 -2.51 12.03
C PRO A 277 5.65 -3.11 11.09
N VAL A 278 6.00 -3.44 9.83
CA VAL A 278 5.07 -4.06 8.87
C VAL A 278 4.63 -5.45 9.33
N THR A 279 5.56 -6.28 9.79
CA THR A 279 5.24 -7.63 10.26
C THR A 279 4.51 -7.62 11.60
N ALA A 280 4.86 -6.70 12.50
CA ALA A 280 4.15 -6.50 13.77
C ALA A 280 2.70 -6.03 13.56
N LEU A 281 2.46 -5.16 12.57
CA LEU A 281 1.10 -4.79 12.17
C LEU A 281 0.35 -6.05 11.72
N PHE A 282 0.92 -6.85 10.80
CA PHE A 282 0.34 -8.11 10.32
C PHE A 282 0.00 -9.08 11.46
N HIS A 283 0.88 -9.23 12.44
CA HIS A 283 0.65 -10.11 13.60
C HIS A 283 -0.45 -9.64 14.55
N ALA A 284 -0.73 -8.33 14.61
CA ALA A 284 -1.76 -7.81 15.50
C ALA A 284 -3.16 -8.25 15.07
N ASP A 285 -3.42 -8.38 13.76
CA ASP A 285 -4.66 -8.95 13.21
C ASP A 285 -4.44 -9.55 11.81
N PRO A 286 -3.94 -10.81 11.72
CA PRO A 286 -3.58 -11.42 10.45
C PRO A 286 -4.75 -11.59 9.49
N ARG A 287 -5.95 -11.87 10.02
CA ARG A 287 -7.16 -12.11 9.20
C ARG A 287 -7.70 -10.82 8.61
N LYS A 288 -7.71 -9.74 9.39
CA LYS A 288 -8.08 -8.42 8.86
C LYS A 288 -7.09 -7.97 7.80
N LEU A 289 -5.80 -8.09 8.08
CA LEU A 289 -4.75 -7.53 7.23
C LEU A 289 -4.50 -8.34 5.95
N GLU A 290 -4.75 -9.65 5.94
CA GLU A 290 -4.75 -10.48 4.74
C GLU A 290 -5.64 -9.89 3.63
N ARG A 291 -6.89 -9.54 3.97
CA ARG A 291 -7.82 -8.95 3.01
C ARG A 291 -7.32 -7.62 2.46
N LEU A 292 -6.68 -6.82 3.31
CA LEU A 292 -6.18 -5.49 2.94
C LEU A 292 -4.92 -5.56 2.08
N VAL A 293 -4.07 -6.58 2.26
CA VAL A 293 -2.80 -6.73 1.53
C VAL A 293 -3.03 -6.81 0.03
N SER A 294 -4.07 -7.52 -0.44
CA SER A 294 -4.41 -7.60 -1.86
C SER A 294 -4.65 -6.21 -2.47
N VAL A 295 -5.39 -5.35 -1.77
CA VAL A 295 -5.65 -3.97 -2.19
C VAL A 295 -4.37 -3.15 -2.18
N VAL A 296 -3.54 -3.31 -1.15
CA VAL A 296 -2.27 -2.56 -1.00
C VAL A 296 -1.31 -2.89 -2.15
N LEU A 297 -1.17 -4.16 -2.53
CA LEU A 297 -0.24 -4.56 -3.61
C LEU A 297 -0.54 -3.85 -4.94
N THR A 298 -1.81 -3.60 -5.26
CA THR A 298 -2.20 -2.87 -6.49
C THR A 298 -1.84 -1.37 -6.47
N ARG A 299 -1.44 -0.84 -5.31
CA ARG A 299 -1.10 0.59 -5.10
C ARG A 299 0.41 0.83 -4.98
N LEU A 300 1.21 -0.23 -4.93
CA LEU A 300 2.66 -0.17 -4.82
C LEU A 300 3.30 -0.17 -6.21
N ASP A 301 4.30 0.69 -6.38
CA ASP A 301 5.21 0.73 -7.51
C ASP A 301 6.23 -0.42 -7.46
N GLU A 302 6.73 -0.72 -6.26
CA GLU A 302 7.60 -1.86 -5.97
C GLU A 302 6.92 -2.81 -4.96
N PRO A 303 5.95 -3.65 -5.39
CA PRO A 303 5.19 -4.50 -4.48
C PRO A 303 5.99 -5.65 -3.87
N GLU A 304 7.10 -6.05 -4.50
CA GLU A 304 7.83 -7.28 -4.17
C GLU A 304 8.37 -7.31 -2.72
N PRO A 305 9.07 -6.28 -2.20
CA PRO A 305 9.61 -6.33 -0.84
C PRO A 305 8.51 -6.43 0.21
N PHE A 306 7.38 -5.75 -0.02
CA PHE A 306 6.21 -5.81 0.87
C PHE A 306 5.51 -7.17 0.79
N ALA A 307 5.26 -7.69 -0.42
CA ALA A 307 4.67 -9.00 -0.63
C ALA A 307 5.49 -10.11 0.03
N ARG A 308 6.83 -10.06 -0.10
CA ARG A 308 7.75 -11.02 0.53
C ARG A 308 7.72 -10.94 2.06
N ALA A 309 7.67 -9.73 2.61
CA ALA A 309 7.58 -9.52 4.06
C ALA A 309 6.32 -10.18 4.64
N ILE A 310 5.16 -9.94 4.01
CA ILE A 310 3.89 -10.53 4.44
C ILE A 310 3.88 -12.05 4.22
N ALA A 311 4.34 -12.53 3.05
CA ALA A 311 4.45 -13.95 2.73
C ALA A 311 5.26 -14.73 3.78
N SER A 312 6.38 -14.17 4.24
CA SER A 312 7.24 -14.74 5.27
C SER A 312 6.49 -14.93 6.60
N GLU A 313 5.69 -13.94 7.02
CA GLU A 313 4.90 -14.07 8.25
C GLU A 313 3.70 -15.00 8.09
N MET A 314 3.07 -15.02 6.92
CA MET A 314 2.00 -15.96 6.62
C MET A 314 2.48 -17.42 6.76
N GLY A 315 3.68 -17.76 6.25
CA GLY A 315 4.23 -19.11 6.37
C GLY A 315 4.45 -19.58 7.81
N LYS A 316 4.54 -18.67 8.78
CA LYS A 316 4.75 -18.98 10.20
C LYS A 316 3.45 -19.30 10.94
N LEU A 317 2.32 -18.79 10.47
CA LEU A 317 1.02 -18.96 11.13
C LEU A 317 0.42 -20.35 10.86
N ASP A 318 -0.45 -20.80 11.76
CA ASP A 318 -1.26 -22.01 11.60
C ASP A 318 -2.62 -21.61 11.00
N TRP A 319 -2.71 -21.67 9.67
CA TRP A 319 -3.92 -21.31 8.94
C TRP A 319 -4.90 -22.47 8.88
N SER A 320 -6.20 -22.19 8.90
CA SER A 320 -7.20 -23.18 8.53
C SER A 320 -7.29 -23.33 7.01
N ILE A 321 -7.78 -24.47 6.53
CA ILE A 321 -8.02 -24.69 5.08
C ILE A 321 -8.95 -23.61 4.51
N GLN A 322 -9.96 -23.16 5.27
CA GLN A 322 -10.90 -22.13 4.85
C GLN A 322 -10.22 -20.76 4.69
N ASP A 323 -9.31 -20.40 5.62
CA ASP A 323 -8.58 -19.14 5.55
C ASP A 323 -7.69 -19.12 4.29
N VAL A 324 -6.99 -20.22 4.01
CA VAL A 324 -6.11 -20.33 2.83
C VAL A 324 -6.90 -20.30 1.51
N MET A 325 -8.07 -20.93 1.46
CA MET A 325 -8.92 -20.91 0.27
C MET A 325 -9.47 -19.51 -0.04
N SER A 326 -9.87 -18.76 0.98
CA SER A 326 -10.33 -17.36 0.83
C SER A 326 -9.19 -16.48 0.29
N LEU A 327 -7.98 -16.72 0.79
CA LEU A 327 -6.78 -16.00 0.39
C LEU A 327 -6.40 -16.29 -1.08
N LEU A 328 -6.47 -17.56 -1.52
CA LEU A 328 -6.24 -17.92 -2.93
C LEU A 328 -7.30 -17.32 -3.88
N GLN A 329 -8.56 -17.21 -3.44
CA GLN A 329 -9.61 -16.54 -4.21
C GLN A 329 -9.30 -15.06 -4.41
N ASN A 330 -8.84 -14.37 -3.36
CA ASN A 330 -8.50 -12.96 -3.42
C ASN A 330 -7.27 -12.66 -4.32
N MET A 331 -6.37 -13.63 -4.51
CA MET A 331 -5.12 -13.48 -5.29
C MET A 331 -5.18 -14.07 -6.71
N SER A 332 -6.37 -14.47 -7.19
CA SER A 332 -6.54 -15.15 -8.48
C SER A 332 -6.32 -14.24 -9.70
N THR A 333 -6.06 -12.95 -9.51
CA THR A 333 -5.71 -11.99 -10.57
C THR A 333 -4.28 -12.27 -11.03
N GLY A 334 -4.04 -12.75 -12.25
CA GLY A 334 -2.75 -13.26 -12.78
C GLY A 334 -1.55 -12.29 -12.83
N ASP A 335 -1.48 -11.31 -11.94
CA ASP A 335 -0.40 -10.36 -11.77
C ASP A 335 0.78 -10.98 -11.00
N LYS A 336 2.01 -10.63 -11.41
CA LYS A 336 3.28 -11.08 -10.84
C LYS A 336 3.53 -10.51 -9.43
N ALA A 337 2.91 -9.37 -9.11
CA ALA A 337 3.02 -8.74 -7.79
C ALA A 337 2.56 -9.66 -6.64
N HIS A 338 1.66 -10.61 -6.94
CA HIS A 338 1.11 -11.55 -5.96
C HIS A 338 1.89 -12.87 -5.85
N ASP A 339 2.91 -13.11 -6.68
CA ASP A 339 3.63 -14.39 -6.73
C ASP A 339 4.22 -14.82 -5.38
N PRO A 340 4.89 -13.94 -4.60
CA PRO A 340 5.40 -14.30 -3.28
C PRO A 340 4.28 -14.72 -2.30
N LEU A 341 3.14 -14.03 -2.34
CA LEU A 341 1.99 -14.35 -1.49
C LEU A 341 1.32 -15.65 -1.91
N ARG A 342 1.19 -15.92 -3.23
CA ARG A 342 0.70 -17.21 -3.74
C ARG A 342 1.58 -18.36 -3.27
N GLY A 343 2.90 -18.20 -3.33
CA GLY A 343 3.85 -19.19 -2.83
C GLY A 343 3.62 -19.49 -1.35
N ALA A 344 3.59 -18.45 -0.51
CA ALA A 344 3.32 -18.62 0.92
C ALA A 344 1.93 -19.19 1.23
N ALA A 345 0.91 -18.82 0.46
CA ALA A 345 -0.43 -19.38 0.57
C ALA A 345 -0.47 -20.88 0.27
N MET A 346 0.26 -21.32 -0.76
CA MET A 346 0.38 -22.74 -1.10
C MET A 346 1.14 -23.51 -0.01
N GLU A 347 2.20 -22.94 0.55
CA GLU A 347 2.90 -23.55 1.69
C GLU A 347 2.00 -23.65 2.93
N ALA A 348 1.26 -22.58 3.25
CA ALA A 348 0.27 -22.57 4.32
C ALA A 348 -0.85 -23.61 4.07
N MET A 349 -1.28 -23.78 2.81
CA MET A 349 -2.24 -24.81 2.41
C MET A 349 -1.69 -26.19 2.77
N LEU A 350 -0.49 -26.52 2.30
CA LEU A 350 0.14 -27.83 2.55
C LEU A 350 0.26 -28.11 4.06
N LYS A 351 0.62 -27.09 4.85
CA LYS A 351 0.71 -27.19 6.31
C LYS A 351 -0.68 -27.40 6.97
N ALA A 352 -1.69 -26.64 6.56
CA ALA A 352 -3.06 -26.74 7.06
C ALA A 352 -3.68 -28.13 6.76
N TRP A 353 -3.44 -28.65 5.57
CA TRP A 353 -3.85 -30.00 5.17
C TRP A 353 -3.13 -31.08 5.97
N GLY A 354 -1.82 -30.94 6.22
CA GLY A 354 -1.08 -31.82 7.12
C GLY A 354 -1.70 -31.88 8.52
N GLY A 355 -1.96 -30.72 9.12
CA GLY A 355 -2.61 -30.62 10.43
C GLY A 355 -4.02 -31.23 10.48
N PHE A 356 -4.82 -31.04 9.43
CA PHE A 356 -6.13 -31.68 9.30
C PHE A 356 -6.02 -33.21 9.24
N THR A 357 -5.06 -33.75 8.49
CA THR A 357 -4.84 -35.20 8.43
C THR A 357 -4.37 -35.78 9.77
N ASP A 358 -3.55 -35.04 10.52
CA ASP A 358 -3.11 -35.46 11.86
C ASP A 358 -4.25 -35.39 12.88
N GLN A 359 -5.15 -34.41 12.78
CA GLN A 359 -6.36 -34.35 13.61
C GLN A 359 -7.33 -35.49 13.31
N LEU A 360 -7.52 -35.87 12.04
CA LEU A 360 -8.31 -37.04 11.68
C LEU A 360 -7.71 -38.33 12.26
N ARG A 361 -6.38 -38.44 12.23
CA ARG A 361 -5.64 -39.57 12.83
C ARG A 361 -5.79 -39.59 14.36
N ALA A 362 -5.85 -38.42 15.02
CA ALA A 362 -6.04 -38.30 16.47
C ALA A 362 -7.50 -38.56 16.91
N HIS A 363 -8.50 -38.19 16.09
CA HIS A 363 -9.91 -38.48 16.36
C HIS A 363 -10.32 -39.93 16.06
N HIS A 364 -9.59 -40.61 15.17
CA HIS A 364 -9.71 -42.06 14.97
C HIS A 364 -8.86 -42.77 16.02
N GLY A 365 -9.29 -42.69 17.29
CA GLY A 365 -8.54 -43.23 18.43
C GLY A 365 -8.12 -44.68 18.23
N ALA A 366 -6.82 -44.95 18.34
CA ALA A 366 -6.31 -46.28 18.66
C ALA A 366 -5.02 -46.19 19.49
N PRO A 367 -4.90 -46.97 20.58
CA PRO A 367 -3.74 -46.98 21.46
C PRO A 367 -2.56 -47.78 20.87
N VAL A 368 -1.36 -47.40 21.27
CA VAL A 368 -0.09 -48.16 21.32
C VAL A 368 -0.11 -49.53 20.62
N THR A 369 0.05 -49.52 19.30
CA THR A 369 0.74 -50.57 18.51
C THR A 369 1.12 -49.93 17.17
N PRO A 370 2.31 -50.21 16.60
CA PRO A 370 2.66 -49.66 15.30
C PRO A 370 1.61 -50.14 14.28
N PRO A 371 1.05 -49.24 13.44
CA PRO A 371 0.08 -49.67 12.44
C PRO A 371 0.76 -50.70 11.53
N PRO A 372 0.03 -51.72 11.05
CA PRO A 372 0.60 -52.60 10.04
C PRO A 372 1.04 -51.74 8.85
N GLU A 373 2.29 -51.94 8.41
CA GLU A 373 2.97 -51.20 7.34
C GLU A 373 2.14 -50.82 6.09
N PRO A 374 1.10 -51.56 5.66
CA PRO A 374 0.25 -51.12 4.55
C PRO A 374 -0.53 -49.81 4.80
N LEU A 375 -0.99 -49.52 6.03
CA LEU A 375 -1.86 -48.36 6.29
C LEU A 375 -1.12 -47.02 6.35
N GLY A 376 0.10 -47.02 6.92
CA GLY A 376 0.99 -45.85 6.90
C GLY A 376 1.44 -45.48 5.48
N ARG A 377 1.67 -46.49 4.63
CA ARG A 377 1.96 -46.30 3.20
C ARG A 377 0.76 -45.75 2.44
N VAL A 378 -0.45 -46.24 2.71
CA VAL A 378 -1.68 -45.75 2.06
C VAL A 378 -1.95 -44.28 2.42
N LEU A 379 -1.79 -43.89 3.68
CA LEU A 379 -2.01 -42.50 4.11
C LEU A 379 -0.95 -41.54 3.53
N ASN A 380 0.34 -41.90 3.57
CA ASN A 380 1.39 -41.07 2.96
C ASN A 380 1.27 -40.99 1.44
N ASN A 381 0.85 -42.09 0.78
CA ASN A 381 0.56 -42.08 -0.65
C ASN A 381 -0.64 -41.20 -0.96
N LEU A 382 -1.67 -41.16 -0.12
CA LEU A 382 -2.82 -40.28 -0.33
C LEU A 382 -2.43 -38.80 -0.20
N THR A 383 -1.62 -38.45 0.81
CA THR A 383 -1.13 -37.09 1.00
C THR A 383 -0.23 -36.64 -0.15
N ASN A 384 0.69 -37.49 -0.60
CA ASN A 384 1.56 -37.20 -1.76
C ASN A 384 0.75 -37.10 -3.06
N LEU A 385 -0.26 -37.96 -3.25
CA LEU A 385 -1.12 -37.97 -4.44
C LEU A 385 -2.00 -36.72 -4.50
N VAL A 386 -2.48 -36.22 -3.36
CA VAL A 386 -3.22 -34.95 -3.27
C VAL A 386 -2.30 -33.75 -3.45
N GLN A 387 -1.09 -33.79 -2.90
CA GLN A 387 -0.08 -32.73 -3.07
C GLN A 387 0.39 -32.62 -4.52
N ASP A 388 0.69 -33.74 -5.17
CA ASP A 388 1.05 -33.80 -6.59
C ASP A 388 -0.13 -33.41 -7.48
N PHE A 389 -1.37 -33.70 -7.06
CA PHE A 389 -2.57 -33.23 -7.77
C PHE A 389 -2.73 -31.71 -7.67
N ALA A 390 -2.59 -31.13 -6.48
CA ALA A 390 -2.68 -29.69 -6.26
C ALA A 390 -1.59 -28.93 -7.03
N VAL A 391 -0.35 -29.43 -7.01
CA VAL A 391 0.78 -28.87 -7.76
C VAL A 391 0.56 -29.03 -9.27
N GLY A 392 0.07 -30.19 -9.73
CA GLY A 392 -0.20 -30.45 -11.14
C GLY A 392 -1.36 -29.66 -11.75
N VAL A 393 -2.37 -29.27 -10.95
CA VAL A 393 -3.46 -28.38 -11.39
C VAL A 393 -3.00 -26.93 -11.53
N VAL A 394 -2.06 -26.50 -10.67
CA VAL A 394 -1.53 -25.13 -10.65
C VAL A 394 -0.43 -24.94 -11.70
N ASP A 395 0.52 -25.86 -11.78
CA ASP A 395 1.60 -25.88 -12.77
C ASP A 395 1.66 -27.26 -13.46
N PRO A 396 0.95 -27.41 -14.60
CA PRO A 396 0.92 -28.66 -15.36
C PRO A 396 2.28 -29.09 -15.93
N LYS A 397 3.28 -28.19 -15.96
CA LYS A 397 4.64 -28.48 -16.46
C LYS A 397 5.61 -28.87 -15.36
N SER A 398 5.19 -28.86 -14.10
CA SER A 398 6.03 -29.19 -12.93
C SER A 398 6.53 -30.64 -12.91
N GLY A 399 5.98 -31.52 -13.74
CA GLY A 399 6.30 -32.96 -13.78
C GLY A 399 5.79 -33.73 -12.56
N ARG A 400 5.09 -33.07 -11.63
CA ARG A 400 4.43 -33.67 -10.47
C ARG A 400 2.97 -33.91 -10.82
N ILE A 401 2.71 -35.09 -11.38
CA ILE A 401 1.35 -35.55 -11.71
C ILE A 401 1.09 -36.80 -10.87
N PRO A 402 -0.07 -36.92 -10.22
CA PRO A 402 -0.44 -38.13 -9.49
C PRO A 402 -0.26 -39.34 -10.40
N THR A 403 0.58 -40.29 -9.99
CA THR A 403 0.83 -41.50 -10.76
C THR A 403 0.12 -42.69 -10.11
N GLY A 404 -0.43 -43.57 -10.95
CA GLY A 404 -1.01 -44.82 -10.50
C GLY A 404 0.08 -45.78 -10.03
N GLN A 405 -0.31 -46.93 -9.48
CA GLN A 405 0.64 -47.97 -9.05
C GLN A 405 1.50 -48.53 -10.21
N ASP A 406 1.10 -48.25 -11.44
CA ASP A 406 1.76 -48.58 -12.70
C ASP A 406 2.68 -47.47 -13.24
N GLY A 407 2.89 -46.39 -12.47
CA GLY A 407 3.81 -45.28 -12.81
C GLY A 407 3.29 -44.36 -13.92
N LYS A 408 2.06 -44.58 -14.39
CA LYS A 408 1.40 -43.73 -15.39
C LYS A 408 0.60 -42.62 -14.70
N PRO A 409 0.56 -41.40 -15.28
CA PRO A 409 -0.24 -40.32 -14.71
C PRO A 409 -1.72 -40.71 -14.67
N LEU A 410 -2.33 -40.61 -13.48
CA LEU A 410 -3.74 -40.92 -13.22
C LEU A 410 -4.68 -40.01 -14.02
N LEU A 411 -4.22 -38.80 -14.35
CA LEU A 411 -4.89 -37.87 -15.23
C LEU A 411 -3.91 -37.37 -16.29
N PRO A 412 -4.28 -37.40 -17.59
CA PRO A 412 -3.47 -36.80 -18.64
C PRO A 412 -3.25 -35.30 -18.37
N PRO A 413 -2.09 -34.73 -18.74
CA PRO A 413 -1.81 -33.30 -18.58
C PRO A 413 -2.88 -32.40 -19.22
N GLU A 414 -3.47 -32.85 -20.33
CA GLU A 414 -4.57 -32.14 -21.01
C GLU A 414 -5.85 -32.11 -20.16
N ALA A 415 -6.15 -33.17 -19.40
CA ALA A 415 -7.30 -33.23 -18.50
C ALA A 415 -7.10 -32.37 -17.25
N LEU A 416 -5.87 -32.24 -16.76
CA LEU A 416 -5.52 -31.29 -15.69
C LEU A 416 -5.64 -29.84 -16.15
N GLY A 417 -5.19 -29.54 -17.38
CA GLY A 417 -5.42 -28.24 -18.01
C GLY A 417 -6.92 -27.92 -18.10
N MET A 418 -7.73 -28.89 -18.50
CA MET A 418 -9.18 -28.73 -18.60
C MET A 418 -9.86 -28.56 -17.23
N LEU A 419 -9.45 -29.30 -16.21
CA LEU A 419 -9.94 -29.14 -14.83
C LEU A 419 -9.56 -27.78 -14.25
N ARG A 420 -8.33 -27.32 -14.51
CA ARG A 420 -7.87 -25.98 -14.14
C ARG A 420 -8.74 -24.91 -14.81
N ASP A 421 -8.98 -25.04 -16.11
CA ASP A 421 -9.76 -24.07 -16.88
C ASP A 421 -11.25 -24.09 -16.46
N MET A 422 -11.83 -25.26 -16.15
CA MET A 422 -13.16 -25.40 -15.56
C MET A 422 -13.24 -24.81 -14.15
N TYR A 423 -12.22 -25.03 -13.31
CA TYR A 423 -12.14 -24.47 -11.97
C TYR A 423 -12.11 -22.94 -12.03
N PHE A 424 -11.29 -22.36 -12.91
CA PHE A 424 -11.26 -20.90 -13.13
C PHE A 424 -12.54 -20.35 -13.75
N ALA A 425 -13.22 -21.12 -14.62
CA ALA A 425 -14.53 -20.73 -15.16
C ALA A 425 -15.61 -20.73 -14.07
N HIS A 426 -15.65 -21.76 -13.23
CA HIS A 426 -16.60 -21.87 -12.11
C HIS A 426 -16.35 -20.77 -11.05
N LEU A 427 -15.10 -20.41 -10.80
CA LEU A 427 -14.75 -19.30 -9.91
C LEU A 427 -15.18 -17.93 -10.47
N ARG A 428 -15.22 -17.75 -11.80
CA ARG A 428 -15.80 -16.55 -12.42
C ARG A 428 -17.31 -16.51 -12.24
N GLU A 429 -17.99 -17.63 -12.51
CA GLU A 429 -19.45 -17.74 -12.41
C GLU A 429 -19.96 -17.47 -10.98
N LYS A 430 -19.27 -17.98 -9.95
CA LYS A 430 -19.61 -17.69 -8.56
C LYS A 430 -19.36 -16.25 -8.10
N ARG A 431 -18.47 -15.52 -8.76
CA ARG A 431 -18.23 -14.10 -8.50
C ARG A 431 -19.40 -13.27 -9.03
N ASP A 432 -19.89 -13.61 -10.23
CA ASP A 432 -21.06 -12.96 -10.83
C ASP A 432 -22.34 -13.19 -10.01
N GLU A 433 -22.43 -14.30 -9.26
CA GLU A 433 -23.53 -14.58 -8.33
C GLU A 433 -23.45 -13.83 -6.98
N GLN A 434 -22.26 -13.35 -6.57
CA GLN A 434 -22.08 -12.60 -5.32
C GLN A 434 -22.19 -11.07 -5.50
N ASP A 435 -22.03 -10.59 -6.73
CA ASP A 435 -22.14 -9.18 -7.11
C ASP A 435 -23.53 -8.78 -7.65
N GLY A 436 -24.50 -9.70 -7.66
CA GLY A 436 -25.92 -9.46 -7.97
C GLY A 436 -26.79 -9.43 -6.71
#